data_AF-A0A7J7WGC5-F1
#
_entry.id   AF-A0A7J7WGC5-F1
#
_cell.length_a   1.000
_cell.length_b   1.000
_cell.length_c   1.000
_cell.angle_alpha   90.00
_cell.angle_beta   90.00
_cell.angle_gamma   90.00
#
_symmetry.space_group_name_H-M   'P 1'
#
loop_
_entity.id
_entity.type
_entity.pdbx_description
1 polymer ?
#
loop_
_entity_poly.entity_id
_entity_poly.type
_entity_poly.pdbx_seq_one_letter_code
_entity_poly.pdbx_strand_id
1 'polypeptide(L)'
;MASGRGASSRWFFTREQLENTPSRRCGVEADIELSYRQQAANLIQEMGQRLNVSQLTINTAIVYMHRFYMYHSFTKFNKNIISPTALFLAAKVEEQARKLEHVIKVAQNF
;
A
#
# COMPACT_ATOMS: atom_id res chain seq x y z
N MET A 1 29.98 -6.18 -20.46
CA MET A 1 28.69 -5.97 -21.14
C MET A 1 27.61 -5.80 -20.08
N ALA A 2 27.23 -4.55 -19.77
CA ALA A 2 26.18 -4.23 -18.82
C ALA A 2 24.89 -3.91 -19.61
N SER A 3 24.09 -4.93 -19.91
CA SER A 3 22.78 -4.77 -20.51
C SER A 3 21.78 -4.35 -19.41
N GLY A 4 21.17 -3.18 -19.61
CA GLY A 4 20.27 -2.54 -18.65
C GLY A 4 19.12 -3.45 -18.20
N ARG A 5 19.00 -3.65 -16.89
CA ARG A 5 17.75 -4.13 -16.30
C ARG A 5 16.73 -3.01 -16.43
N GLY A 6 15.88 -3.09 -17.45
CA GLY A 6 14.82 -2.12 -17.71
C GLY A 6 13.93 -1.94 -16.46
N ALA A 7 13.35 -0.75 -16.32
CA ALA A 7 12.45 -0.36 -15.23
C ALA A 7 11.32 -1.38 -14.94
N SER A 8 10.99 -2.25 -15.92
CA SER A 8 10.05 -3.36 -15.79
C SER A 8 10.37 -4.33 -14.65
N SER A 9 11.64 -4.61 -14.32
CA SER A 9 11.98 -5.62 -13.30
C SER A 9 11.90 -5.13 -11.85
N ARG A 10 11.76 -3.81 -11.60
CA ARG A 10 11.97 -3.24 -10.25
C ARG A 10 10.92 -3.68 -9.22
N TRP A 11 9.70 -3.97 -9.65
CA TRP A 11 8.55 -4.23 -8.77
C TRP A 11 8.08 -5.68 -8.77
N PHE A 12 8.84 -6.57 -9.41
CA PHE A 12 8.63 -8.00 -9.36
C PHE A 12 9.72 -8.63 -8.51
N PHE A 13 9.33 -9.50 -7.60
CA PHE A 13 10.22 -10.06 -6.59
C PHE A 13 10.19 -11.58 -6.64
N THR A 14 11.35 -12.21 -6.43
CA THR A 14 11.42 -13.65 -6.27
C THR A 14 10.81 -14.07 -4.93
N ARG A 15 10.49 -15.36 -4.80
CA ARG A 15 9.98 -15.92 -3.53
C ARG A 15 10.96 -15.67 -2.37
N GLU A 16 12.25 -15.85 -2.61
CA GLU A 16 13.30 -15.58 -1.62
C GLU A 16 13.34 -14.11 -1.18
N GLN A 17 13.07 -13.16 -2.09
CA GLN A 17 12.98 -11.74 -1.75
C GLN A 17 11.73 -11.42 -0.93
N LEU A 18 10.61 -12.11 -1.19
CA LEU A 18 9.38 -12.01 -0.41
C LEU A 18 9.50 -12.68 0.98
N GLU A 19 10.37 -13.66 1.13
CA GLU A 19 10.70 -14.28 2.42
C GLU A 19 11.65 -13.40 3.27
N ASN A 20 12.29 -12.40 2.65
CA ASN A 20 13.25 -11.50 3.29
C ASN A 20 12.81 -10.02 3.26
N THR A 21 11.51 -9.73 3.41
CA THR A 21 11.01 -8.34 3.43
C THR A 21 11.56 -7.53 4.63
N PRO A 22 11.48 -6.18 4.58
CA PRO A 22 11.82 -5.35 5.75
C PRO A 22 11.02 -5.69 7.01
N SER A 23 9.78 -6.18 6.88
CA SER A 23 8.98 -6.64 8.02
C SER A 23 9.54 -7.93 8.61
N ARG A 24 9.96 -8.88 7.77
CA ARG A 24 10.62 -10.13 8.20
C ARG A 24 11.90 -9.88 8.97
N ARG A 25 12.73 -8.98 8.47
CA ARG A 25 13.98 -8.59 9.15
C ARG A 25 13.75 -7.88 10.49
N CYS A 26 12.53 -7.43 10.77
CA CYS A 26 12.11 -6.87 12.06
C CYS A 26 11.36 -7.88 12.94
N GLY A 27 11.35 -9.18 12.60
CA GLY A 27 10.71 -10.24 13.38
C GLY A 27 9.22 -10.42 13.15
N VAL A 28 8.66 -9.91 12.05
CA VAL A 28 7.26 -10.17 11.69
C VAL A 28 7.17 -11.52 10.96
N GLU A 29 6.34 -12.42 11.48
CA GLU A 29 6.06 -13.72 10.87
C GLU A 29 5.29 -13.63 9.55
N ALA A 30 5.28 -14.72 8.77
CA ALA A 30 4.75 -14.74 7.42
C ALA A 30 3.28 -14.44 7.33
N ASP A 31 2.53 -15.19 8.10
CA ASP A 31 1.09 -15.14 8.10
C ASP A 31 0.63 -13.81 8.72
N ILE A 32 1.42 -13.25 9.64
CA ILE A 32 1.17 -11.94 10.24
C ILE A 32 1.40 -10.82 9.21
N GLU A 33 2.52 -10.83 8.47
CA GLU A 33 2.76 -9.85 7.42
C GLU A 33 1.70 -9.93 6.32
N LEU A 34 1.32 -11.14 5.90
CA LEU A 34 0.25 -11.36 4.94
C LEU A 34 -1.09 -10.83 5.45
N SER A 35 -1.44 -11.10 6.71
CA SER A 35 -2.63 -10.58 7.36
C SER A 35 -2.64 -9.06 7.40
N TYR A 36 -1.51 -8.41 7.70
CA TYR A 36 -1.40 -6.95 7.66
C TYR A 36 -1.63 -6.37 6.28
N ARG A 37 -1.11 -7.01 5.21
CA ARG A 37 -1.35 -6.58 3.83
C ARG A 37 -2.83 -6.70 3.45
N GLN A 38 -3.48 -7.79 3.84
CA GLN A 38 -4.92 -8.00 3.61
C GLN A 38 -5.77 -6.97 4.37
N GLN A 39 -5.49 -6.77 5.66
CA GLN A 39 -6.18 -5.75 6.47
C GLN A 39 -5.98 -4.34 5.89
N ALA A 40 -4.78 -4.00 5.44
CA ALA A 40 -4.50 -2.71 4.82
C ALA A 40 -5.27 -2.53 3.51
N ALA A 41 -5.37 -3.57 2.68
CA ALA A 41 -6.15 -3.55 1.44
C ALA A 41 -7.66 -3.38 1.70
N ASN A 42 -8.21 -4.10 2.70
CA ASN A 42 -9.60 -3.95 3.11
C ASN A 42 -9.90 -2.52 3.58
N LEU A 43 -9.02 -1.94 4.41
CA LEU A 43 -9.16 -0.55 4.85
C LEU A 43 -9.15 0.42 3.66
N ILE A 44 -8.25 0.23 2.68
CA ILE A 44 -8.21 1.07 1.47
C ILE A 44 -9.51 0.93 0.66
N GLN A 45 -10.04 -0.28 0.52
CA GLN A 45 -11.30 -0.55 -0.17
C GLN A 45 -12.49 0.17 0.51
N GLU A 46 -12.65 0.00 1.81
CA GLU A 46 -13.74 0.61 2.58
C GLU A 46 -13.65 2.14 2.56
N MET A 47 -12.44 2.68 2.73
CA MET A 47 -12.20 4.12 2.61
C MET A 47 -12.52 4.65 1.21
N GLY A 48 -12.12 3.93 0.17
CA GLY A 48 -12.36 4.32 -1.22
C GLY A 48 -13.84 4.36 -1.55
N GLN A 49 -14.60 3.39 -1.07
CA GLN A 49 -16.06 3.37 -1.21
C GLN A 49 -16.71 4.56 -0.48
N ARG A 50 -16.30 4.84 0.76
CA ARG A 50 -16.81 6.00 1.53
C ARG A 50 -16.46 7.35 0.88
N LEU A 51 -15.30 7.45 0.24
CA LEU A 51 -14.86 8.65 -0.49
C LEU A 51 -15.41 8.73 -1.92
N ASN A 52 -16.20 7.73 -2.33
CA ASN A 52 -16.79 7.60 -3.67
C ASN A 52 -15.73 7.80 -4.78
N VAL A 53 -14.59 7.11 -4.67
CA VAL A 53 -13.59 7.04 -5.74
C VAL A 53 -13.74 5.74 -6.53
N SER A 54 -13.22 5.72 -7.76
CA SER A 54 -13.34 4.55 -8.63
C SER A 54 -12.55 3.35 -8.08
N GLN A 55 -12.96 2.13 -8.47
CA GLN A 55 -12.20 0.92 -8.14
C GLN A 55 -10.79 0.93 -8.72
N LEU A 56 -10.58 1.64 -9.85
CA LEU A 56 -9.24 1.86 -10.42
C LEU A 56 -8.34 2.57 -9.41
N THR A 57 -8.80 3.70 -8.86
CA THR A 57 -8.09 4.46 -7.81
C THR A 57 -7.78 3.63 -6.57
N ILE A 58 -8.75 2.82 -6.13
CA ILE A 58 -8.59 1.91 -4.99
C ILE A 58 -7.49 0.88 -5.29
N ASN A 59 -7.53 0.25 -6.46
CA ASN A 59 -6.53 -0.74 -6.87
C ASN A 59 -5.14 -0.12 -6.99
N THR A 60 -5.03 1.10 -7.53
CA THR A 60 -3.76 1.86 -7.60
C THR A 60 -3.19 2.09 -6.20
N ALA A 61 -4.02 2.48 -5.23
CA ALA A 61 -3.61 2.65 -3.84
C ALA A 61 -3.16 1.35 -3.17
N ILE A 62 -3.86 0.23 -3.42
CA ILE A 62 -3.48 -1.11 -2.93
C ILE A 62 -2.09 -1.50 -3.47
N VAL A 63 -1.83 -1.25 -4.76
CA VAL A 63 -0.51 -1.52 -5.37
C VAL A 63 0.57 -0.65 -4.73
N TYR A 64 0.30 0.63 -4.47
CA TYR A 64 1.23 1.51 -3.74
C TYR A 64 1.53 0.97 -2.34
N MET A 65 0.52 0.53 -1.59
CA MET A 65 0.69 -0.10 -0.28
C MET A 65 1.58 -1.35 -0.37
N HIS A 66 1.30 -2.28 -1.31
CA HIS A 66 2.10 -3.49 -1.46
C HIS A 66 3.58 -3.18 -1.75
N ARG A 67 3.82 -2.25 -2.68
CA ARG A 67 5.15 -1.79 -3.06
C ARG A 67 5.87 -1.06 -1.93
N PHE A 68 5.15 -0.23 -1.16
CA PHE A 68 5.71 0.49 -0.01
C PHE A 68 6.29 -0.49 1.03
N TYR A 69 5.55 -1.54 1.37
CA TYR A 69 6.00 -2.55 2.34
C TYR A 69 7.02 -3.55 1.79
N MET A 70 7.47 -3.41 0.55
CA MET A 70 8.69 -4.09 0.07
C MET A 70 9.97 -3.32 0.45
N TYR A 71 9.85 -2.03 0.80
CA TYR A 71 10.97 -1.19 1.22
C TYR A 71 10.89 -0.75 2.68
N HIS A 72 9.69 -0.75 3.27
CA HIS A 72 9.43 -0.37 4.66
C HIS A 72 8.78 -1.49 5.46
N SER A 73 8.94 -1.43 6.79
CA SER A 73 8.42 -2.45 7.72
C SER A 73 7.09 -1.99 8.33
N PHE A 74 6.15 -2.92 8.50
CA PHE A 74 4.89 -2.67 9.24
C PHE A 74 5.14 -2.31 10.71
N THR A 75 6.29 -2.68 11.28
CA THR A 75 6.68 -2.30 12.65
C THR A 75 7.03 -0.81 12.77
N LYS A 76 7.47 -0.18 11.66
CA LYS A 76 7.87 1.23 11.62
C LYS A 76 6.76 2.13 11.11
N PHE A 77 6.00 1.65 10.11
CA PHE A 77 4.93 2.41 9.48
C PHE A 77 3.62 1.66 9.65
N ASN A 78 2.70 2.25 10.42
CA ASN A 78 1.41 1.63 10.70
C ASN A 78 0.52 1.69 9.45
N LYS A 79 -0.10 0.54 9.11
CA LYS A 79 -1.07 0.41 8.02
C LYS A 79 -2.21 1.43 8.07
N ASN A 80 -2.68 1.80 9.27
CA ASN A 80 -3.77 2.77 9.44
C ASN A 80 -3.39 4.19 8.97
N ILE A 81 -2.10 4.51 8.90
CA ILE A 81 -1.59 5.79 8.38
C ILE A 81 -1.24 5.66 6.89
N ILE A 82 -0.64 4.54 6.50
CA ILE A 82 -0.19 4.33 5.12
C ILE A 82 -1.37 4.11 4.16
N SER A 83 -2.42 3.39 4.57
CA SER A 83 -3.62 3.17 3.75
C SER A 83 -4.29 4.47 3.28
N PRO A 84 -4.68 5.42 4.15
CA PRO A 84 -5.25 6.70 3.71
C PRO A 84 -4.25 7.54 2.89
N THR A 85 -2.96 7.49 3.23
CA THR A 85 -1.90 8.20 2.49
C THR A 85 -1.78 7.69 1.05
N ALA A 86 -1.77 6.37 0.86
CA ALA A 86 -1.71 5.73 -0.44
C ALA A 86 -2.97 6.04 -1.28
N LEU A 87 -4.15 6.02 -0.65
CA LEU A 87 -5.41 6.36 -1.30
C LEU A 87 -5.47 7.83 -1.72
N PHE A 88 -5.01 8.75 -0.87
CA PHE A 88 -4.92 10.17 -1.20
C PHE A 88 -4.01 10.43 -2.39
N LEU A 89 -2.86 9.76 -2.45
CA LEU A 89 -1.93 9.85 -3.58
C LEU A 89 -2.56 9.28 -4.86
N ALA A 90 -3.13 8.08 -4.80
CA ALA A 90 -3.77 7.45 -5.95
C ALA A 90 -4.92 8.30 -6.50
N ALA A 91 -5.75 8.89 -5.63
CA ALA A 91 -6.84 9.76 -6.06
C ALA A 91 -6.35 10.99 -6.83
N LYS A 92 -5.17 11.53 -6.52
CA LYS A 92 -4.57 12.60 -7.31
C LYS A 92 -4.05 12.11 -8.66
N VAL A 93 -3.42 10.95 -8.69
CA VAL A 93 -2.86 10.35 -9.92
C VAL A 93 -3.95 9.99 -10.92
N GLU A 94 -5.09 9.50 -10.45
CA GLU A 94 -6.24 9.11 -11.28
C GLU A 94 -7.20 10.28 -11.54
N GLU A 95 -6.80 11.53 -11.29
CA GLU A 95 -7.60 12.75 -11.51
C GLU A 95 -8.96 12.75 -10.75
N GLN A 96 -9.03 12.07 -9.61
CA GLN A 96 -10.19 12.01 -8.71
C GLN A 96 -9.88 12.64 -7.34
N ALA A 97 -9.12 13.74 -7.33
CA ALA A 97 -8.61 14.33 -6.10
C ALA A 97 -9.73 14.63 -5.08
N ARG A 98 -9.46 14.27 -3.82
CA ARG A 98 -10.32 14.56 -2.66
C ARG A 98 -9.59 15.50 -1.72
N LYS A 99 -10.33 16.38 -1.02
CA LYS A 99 -9.74 17.26 0.00
C LYS A 99 -9.12 16.43 1.12
N LEU A 100 -7.93 16.81 1.57
CA LEU A 100 -7.19 16.08 2.61
C LEU A 100 -8.02 15.91 3.89
N GLU A 101 -8.72 16.95 4.33
CA GLU A 101 -9.62 16.91 5.49
C GLU A 101 -10.70 15.82 5.36
N HIS A 102 -11.22 15.59 4.16
CA HIS A 102 -12.23 14.57 3.93
C HIS A 102 -11.62 13.16 4.04
N VAL A 103 -10.41 12.96 3.53
CA VAL A 103 -9.69 11.68 3.67
C VAL A 103 -9.37 11.37 5.13
N ILE A 104 -8.92 12.38 5.89
CA ILE A 104 -8.63 12.23 7.33
C ILE A 104 -9.89 11.89 8.11
N LYS A 105 -11.01 12.60 7.86
CA LYS A 105 -12.29 12.31 8.52
C LYS A 105 -12.77 10.88 8.26
N VAL A 106 -12.61 10.38 7.03
CA VAL A 106 -12.99 9.00 6.72
C VAL A 106 -12.04 8.00 7.38
N ALA A 107 -10.74 8.30 7.46
CA ALA A 107 -9.75 7.44 8.12
C ALA A 107 -9.96 7.31 9.63
N GLN A 108 -10.39 8.38 10.32
CA GLN A 108 -10.62 8.40 11.77
C GLN A 108 -11.84 7.59 12.22
N ASN A 109 -12.70 7.18 11.28
CA ASN A 109 -13.91 6.40 11.55
C ASN A 109 -13.66 4.88 11.47
N PHE A 110 -12.41 4.44 11.64
CA PHE A 110 -11.92 3.06 11.65
C PHE A 110 -10.81 2.90 12.70
#